data_AF-A0AA97A372-F1
#
_entry.id   AF-A0AA97A372-F1
#
_cell.length_a   1.000
_cell.length_b   1.000
_cell.length_c   1.000
_cell.angle_alpha   90.00
_cell.angle_beta   90.00
_cell.angle_gamma   90.00
#
_symmetry.space_group_name_H-M   'P 1'
#
loop_
_entity.id
_entity.type
_entity.pdbx_description
1 polymer ?
#
loop_
_entity_poly.entity_id
_entity_poly.type
_entity_poly.pdbx_seq_one_letter_code
_entity_poly.pdbx_strand_id
1 'polypeptide(L)'
;MGEPKSWALASVEGKEGQFDNVTKPKHYQGKYGLEAIEVIKNFLTEEELRGYYKGNALKYLLRERSKNGLEDLKKLGRYLDWLIEETEKANERR
;
A
#
# COMPACT_ATOMS: atom_id res chain seq x y z
N MET A 1 6.53 20.94 8.39
CA MET A 1 5.64 20.28 7.42
C MET A 1 6.26 20.45 6.05
N GLY A 2 7.02 19.46 5.58
CA GLY A 2 7.55 19.48 4.22
C GLY A 2 6.49 18.92 3.27
N GLU A 3 6.31 19.56 2.12
CA GLU A 3 5.42 19.05 1.08
C GLU A 3 5.81 17.62 0.70
N PRO A 4 4.84 16.70 0.51
CA PRO A 4 5.14 15.32 0.17
C PRO A 4 5.84 15.25 -1.20
N LYS A 5 6.86 14.40 -1.30
CA LYS A 5 7.66 14.22 -2.53
C LYS A 5 6.75 13.83 -3.70
N SER A 6 6.99 14.45 -4.86
CA SER A 6 6.11 14.54 -6.05
C SER A 6 5.58 13.23 -6.67
N TRP A 7 5.96 12.05 -6.21
CA TRP A 7 5.31 10.79 -6.59
C TRP A 7 4.08 10.47 -5.71
N ALA A 8 3.95 11.12 -4.55
CA ALA A 8 2.82 10.99 -3.62
C ALA A 8 1.54 11.74 -4.08
N LEU A 9 1.63 12.50 -5.18
CA LEU A 9 0.57 13.33 -5.76
C LEU A 9 0.34 13.05 -7.25
N ALA A 10 0.69 11.85 -7.73
CA ALA A 10 0.02 11.35 -8.93
C ALA A 10 -1.39 10.92 -8.50
N SER A 11 -2.28 11.91 -8.39
CA SER A 11 -3.69 11.78 -8.09
C SER A 11 -4.28 10.55 -8.78
N VAL A 12 -4.38 9.46 -8.01
CA VAL A 12 -5.50 8.54 -8.14
C VAL A 12 -6.68 9.30 -7.55
N GLU A 13 -7.14 10.33 -8.26
CA GLU A 13 -8.55 10.70 -8.23
C GLU A 13 -9.30 9.58 -8.97
N GLY A 14 -9.27 8.38 -8.37
CA GLY A 14 -10.20 7.34 -8.74
C GLY A 14 -11.56 7.91 -8.43
N LYS A 15 -12.37 8.14 -9.47
CA LYS A 15 -13.77 8.53 -9.28
C LYS A 15 -14.40 7.58 -8.27
N GLU A 16 -15.14 8.11 -7.29
CA GLU A 16 -15.87 7.28 -6.32
C GLU A 16 -16.59 6.14 -7.04
N GLY A 17 -16.26 4.90 -6.67
CA GLY A 17 -16.82 3.69 -7.28
C GLY A 17 -15.98 3.02 -8.38
N GLN A 18 -14.82 3.56 -8.78
CA GLN A 18 -13.95 2.92 -9.77
C GLN A 18 -12.86 2.03 -9.11
N PHE A 19 -12.66 0.83 -9.66
CA PHE A 19 -11.60 -0.10 -9.23
C PHE A 19 -10.26 0.26 -9.87
N ASP A 20 -9.17 0.08 -9.11
CA ASP A 20 -7.80 0.30 -9.56
C ASP A 20 -6.92 -0.89 -9.17
N ASN A 21 -6.18 -1.47 -10.12
CA ASN A 21 -5.41 -2.69 -9.86
C ASN A 21 -4.25 -2.51 -8.88
N VAL A 22 -3.83 -1.27 -8.59
CA VAL A 22 -2.76 -0.93 -7.65
C VAL A 22 -3.33 -0.59 -6.28
N THR A 23 -4.26 0.36 -6.22
CA THR A 23 -4.72 0.97 -4.97
C THR A 23 -6.04 0.40 -4.46
N LYS A 24 -6.90 -0.12 -5.35
CA LYS A 24 -8.22 -0.66 -4.99
C LYS A 24 -8.65 -1.83 -5.89
N PRO A 25 -7.98 -3.00 -5.80
CA PRO A 25 -8.27 -4.10 -6.70
C PRO A 25 -9.62 -4.71 -6.36
N LYS A 26 -10.49 -4.87 -7.37
CA LYS A 26 -11.87 -5.36 -7.20
C LYS A 26 -12.01 -6.64 -6.37
N HIS A 27 -11.06 -7.56 -6.48
CA HIS A 27 -11.10 -8.86 -5.83
C HIS A 27 -10.67 -8.85 -4.35
N TYR A 28 -10.22 -7.71 -3.82
CA TYR A 28 -9.89 -7.54 -2.40
C TYR A 28 -10.94 -6.74 -1.61
N GLN A 29 -11.93 -6.18 -2.30
CA GLN A 29 -13.01 -5.44 -1.66
C GLN A 29 -14.19 -6.36 -1.34
N GLY A 30 -14.61 -6.37 -0.07
CA GLY A 30 -15.77 -7.13 0.39
C GLY A 30 -17.10 -6.56 -0.11
N LYS A 31 -18.18 -7.35 0.04
CA LYS A 31 -19.55 -7.00 -0.42
C LYS A 31 -20.03 -5.62 0.06
N TYR A 32 -19.58 -5.18 1.23
CA TYR A 32 -19.97 -3.90 1.85
C TYR A 32 -18.87 -2.83 1.78
N GLY A 33 -17.85 -3.05 0.96
CA GLY A 33 -16.82 -2.06 0.69
C GLY A 33 -15.57 -2.12 1.56
N LEU A 34 -15.54 -3.00 2.57
CA LEU A 34 -14.38 -3.23 3.44
C LEU A 34 -13.19 -3.77 2.62
N GLU A 35 -12.03 -3.13 2.72
CA GLU A 35 -10.83 -3.54 2.02
C GLU A 35 -10.07 -4.60 2.83
N ALA A 36 -9.52 -5.63 2.16
CA ALA A 36 -8.77 -6.69 2.83
C ALA A 36 -7.60 -6.16 3.70
N ILE A 37 -6.98 -5.05 3.29
CA ILE A 37 -5.87 -4.44 4.04
C ILE A 37 -6.32 -3.88 5.40
N GLU A 38 -7.55 -3.40 5.52
CA GLU A 38 -8.11 -2.88 6.78
C GLU A 38 -8.31 -4.02 7.77
N VAL A 39 -8.80 -5.16 7.28
CA VAL A 39 -8.92 -6.39 8.07
C VAL A 39 -7.54 -6.84 8.55
N ILE A 40 -6.55 -6.93 7.67
CA ILE A 40 -5.19 -7.37 8.04
C ILE A 40 -4.59 -6.46 9.12
N LYS A 41 -4.68 -5.13 8.94
CA LYS A 41 -4.20 -4.15 9.92
C LYS A 41 -4.80 -4.36 11.31
N ASN A 42 -6.06 -4.79 11.38
CA ASN A 42 -6.76 -4.99 12.65
C ASN A 42 -6.28 -6.21 13.45
N PHE A 43 -5.58 -7.16 12.81
CA PHE A 43 -5.13 -8.41 13.47
C PHE A 43 -3.63 -8.51 13.67
N LEU A 44 -2.83 -7.64 13.04
CA LEU A 44 -1.38 -7.68 13.14
C LEU A 44 -0.86 -6.71 14.20
N THR A 45 0.15 -7.13 14.95
CA THR A 45 0.99 -6.24 15.77
C THR A 45 1.76 -5.25 14.87
N GLU A 46 2.31 -4.19 15.46
CA GLU A 46 3.14 -3.21 14.73
C GLU A 46 4.31 -3.89 13.99
N GLU A 47 4.98 -4.86 14.63
CA GLU A 47 6.11 -5.57 14.03
C GLU A 47 5.67 -6.47 12.87
N GLU A 48 4.57 -7.22 13.05
CA GLU A 48 4.02 -8.07 11.99
C GLU A 48 3.55 -7.25 10.79
N LEU A 49 2.89 -6.11 11.03
CA LEU A 49 2.42 -5.22 9.97
C LEU A 49 3.62 -4.64 9.19
N ARG A 50 4.68 -4.26 9.91
CA ARG A 50 5.93 -3.80 9.31
C ARG A 50 6.59 -4.89 8.44
N GLY A 51 6.59 -6.13 8.92
CA GLY A 51 7.05 -7.31 8.18
C GLY A 51 6.21 -7.56 6.92
N TYR A 52 4.88 -7.46 7.02
CA TYR A 52 3.95 -7.62 5.92
C TYR A 52 4.22 -6.62 4.79
N TYR A 53 4.42 -5.34 5.12
CA TYR A 53 4.74 -4.32 4.11
C TYR A 53 6.08 -4.57 3.42
N LYS A 54 7.13 -4.88 4.19
CA LYS A 54 8.45 -5.20 3.65
C LYS A 54 8.40 -6.41 2.71
N GLY A 55 7.73 -7.49 3.12
CA GLY A 55 7.59 -8.70 2.32
C GLY A 55 6.84 -8.45 1.01
N ASN A 56 5.76 -7.67 1.05
CA ASN A 56 5.01 -7.32 -0.15
C ASN A 56 5.79 -6.40 -1.09
N ALA A 57 6.48 -5.37 -0.57
CA ALA A 57 7.33 -4.51 -1.38
C ALA A 57 8.42 -5.32 -2.11
N LEU A 58 9.11 -6.22 -1.39
CA LEU A 58 10.11 -7.12 -1.98
C LEU A 58 9.49 -8.04 -3.05
N LYS A 59 8.33 -8.65 -2.76
CA LYS A 59 7.61 -9.50 -3.70
C LYS A 59 7.34 -8.78 -5.02
N TYR A 60 6.87 -7.53 -4.96
CA TYR A 60 6.58 -6.76 -6.18
C TYR A 60 7.86 -6.32 -6.91
N LEU A 61 8.92 -5.98 -6.17
CA LEU A 61 10.22 -5.70 -6.76
C LEU A 61 10.74 -6.88 -7.60
N LEU A 62 10.67 -8.09 -7.05
CA LEU A 62 11.15 -9.31 -7.72
C LEU A 62 10.31 -9.70 -8.93
N ARG A 63 9.04 -9.29 -8.98
CA ARG A 63 8.10 -9.66 -10.05
C ARG A 63 8.04 -8.69 -11.21
N GLU A 64 8.57 -7.47 -11.07
CA GLU A 64 8.37 -6.40 -12.05
C GLU A 64 8.78 -6.84 -13.46
N ARG A 65 9.96 -7.45 -13.62
CA ARG A 65 10.46 -7.88 -14.94
C ARG A 65 9.76 -9.07 -15.54
N SER A 66 9.14 -9.92 -14.70
CA SER A 66 8.63 -11.22 -15.11
C SER A 66 7.10 -11.29 -15.18
N LYS A 67 6.38 -10.28 -14.66
CA LYS A 67 4.92 -10.33 -14.57
C LYS A 67 4.22 -9.04 -15.02
N ASN A 68 4.19 -8.00 -14.19
CA ASN A 68 3.34 -6.83 -14.45
C ASN A 68 4.09 -5.50 -14.65
N GLY A 69 5.43 -5.51 -14.73
CA GLY A 69 6.24 -4.33 -15.00
C GLY A 69 5.91 -3.15 -14.07
N LEU A 70 5.54 -2.02 -14.69
CA LEU A 70 5.20 -0.78 -14.02
C LEU A 70 4.10 -0.93 -12.96
N GLU A 71 3.12 -1.80 -13.14
CA GLU A 71 2.05 -1.99 -12.14
C GLU A 71 2.61 -2.55 -10.84
N ASP A 72 3.55 -3.51 -10.91
CA ASP A 72 4.19 -4.06 -9.72
C ASP A 72 5.11 -3.01 -9.06
N LEU A 73 5.78 -2.14 -9.83
CA LEU A 73 6.52 -0.99 -9.28
C LEU A 73 5.60 0.01 -8.54
N LYS A 74 4.41 0.28 -9.07
CA LYS A 74 3.42 1.13 -8.38
C LYS A 74 2.90 0.48 -7.10
N LYS A 75 2.65 -0.83 -7.10
CA LYS A 75 2.27 -1.59 -5.89
C LYS A 75 3.37 -1.55 -4.85
N LEU A 76 4.63 -1.76 -5.26
CA LEU A 76 5.79 -1.62 -4.40
C LEU A 76 5.80 -0.25 -3.71
N GLY A 77 5.64 0.83 -4.48
CA GLY A 77 5.55 2.19 -3.94
C GLY A 77 4.48 2.28 -2.85
N ARG A 78 3.26 1.83 -3.13
CA ARG A 78 2.16 1.84 -2.16
C ARG A 78 2.48 1.13 -0.84
N TYR A 79 3.17 0.00 -0.88
CA TYR A 79 3.58 -0.73 0.32
C TYR A 79 4.70 -0.01 1.09
N LEU A 80 5.59 0.70 0.41
CA LEU A 80 6.59 1.54 1.05
C LEU A 80 5.95 2.77 1.72
N ASP A 81 4.91 3.36 1.12
CA ASP A 81 4.18 4.50 1.69
C ASP A 81 3.59 4.13 3.05
N TRP A 82 2.84 3.04 3.11
CA TRP A 82 2.28 2.55 4.37
C TRP A 82 3.35 2.21 5.40
N LEU A 83 4.49 1.66 4.96
CA LEU A 83 5.62 1.39 5.85
C LEU A 83 6.23 2.68 6.41
N ILE A 84 6.36 3.72 5.60
CA ILE A 84 6.83 5.04 6.02
C ILE A 84 5.85 5.65 7.02
N GLU A 85 4.55 5.69 6.69
CA GLU A 85 3.50 6.21 7.57
C GLU A 85 3.51 5.54 8.96
N GLU A 86 3.57 4.20 9.00
CA GLU A 86 3.62 3.48 10.28
C GLU A 86 4.94 3.73 11.05
N THR A 87 6.05 3.94 10.34
CA THR A 87 7.33 4.26 10.96
C THR A 87 7.34 5.68 11.54
N GLU A 88 6.76 6.65 10.85
CA GLU A 88 6.61 8.03 11.33
C GLU A 88 5.76 8.07 12.59
N LYS A 89 4.58 7.41 12.59
CA LYS A 89 3.72 7.30 13.78
C LYS A 89 4.45 6.64 14.96
N ALA A 90 5.24 5.59 14.71
CA ALA A 90 6.01 4.93 15.76
C ALA A 90 7.11 5.84 16.34
N ASN A 91 7.71 6.71 15.53
CA ASN A 91 8.71 7.68 15.99
C ASN A 91 8.09 8.83 16.80
N GLU A 92 6.88 9.27 16.47
CA GLU A 92 6.15 10.30 17.23
C GLU A 92 5.69 9.82 18.62
N ARG A 93 5.53 8.50 18.80
CA ARG A 93 5.19 7.88 20.10
C ARG A 93 6.40 7.70 21.03
N ARG A 94 7.63 7.92 20.54
CA ARG A 94 8.87 7.76 21.31
C ARG A 94 9.30 9.08 21.93
#